data_AF-A0A147IQT3-F1
#
_entry.id   AF-A0A147IQT3-F1
#
_cell.length_a   1.000
_cell.length_b   1.000
_cell.length_c   1.000
_cell.angle_alpha   90.00
_cell.angle_beta   90.00
_cell.angle_gamma   90.00
#
_symmetry.space_group_name_H-M   'P 1'
#
loop_
_entity.id
_entity.type
_entity.pdbx_description
1 polymer ?
#
loop_
_entity_poly.entity_id
_entity_poly.type
_entity_poly.pdbx_seq_one_letter_code
_entity_poly.pdbx_strand_id
1 'polypeptide(L)'
;MMMNMLLIAGLALGGVVASDGALEHRVQLDHHTGPVAVRYSADVGVTHKQIGAVTTGGRPSTLRCLWSANVTVHREARGPSGTALMRSAAQDRVIEGSRPGWCSTNRAAIAQEIAQRQDAVRDHLQAVAQEDHGLLRAEMDRLHAETRAG
;
A
#
# COMPACT_ATOMS: atom_id res chain seq x y z
N MET A 1 32.94 13.82 52.63
CA MET A 1 31.51 14.15 52.48
C MET A 1 30.99 13.39 51.28
N MET A 2 30.08 12.44 51.50
CA MET A 2 29.39 11.67 50.46
C MET A 2 28.57 12.61 49.57
N MET A 3 28.50 12.33 48.27
CA MET A 3 27.26 12.58 47.52
C MET A 3 27.10 11.50 46.44
N ASN A 4 25.98 10.83 46.56
CA ASN A 4 25.51 9.67 45.84
C ASN A 4 24.78 10.08 44.55
N MET A 5 24.73 9.15 43.58
CA MET A 5 23.69 8.97 42.55
C MET A 5 23.36 10.12 41.58
N LEU A 6 23.39 9.83 40.29
CA LEU A 6 22.16 9.47 39.54
C LEU A 6 22.49 8.89 38.16
N LEU A 7 21.92 7.71 37.91
CA LEU A 7 21.78 7.04 36.62
C LEU A 7 20.88 7.89 35.69
N ILE A 8 21.25 8.02 34.41
CA ILE A 8 20.27 8.23 33.34
C ILE A 8 20.70 7.38 32.14
N ALA A 9 20.12 6.18 32.03
CA ALA A 9 20.07 5.42 30.80
C ALA A 9 19.03 6.08 29.88
N GLY A 10 19.48 6.79 28.86
CA GLY A 10 18.59 7.33 27.83
C GLY A 10 18.19 6.23 26.84
N LEU A 11 17.01 5.63 27.05
CA LEU A 11 16.33 4.91 25.96
C LEU A 11 15.87 5.94 24.92
N ALA A 12 16.57 6.01 23.80
CA ALA A 12 16.07 6.70 22.61
C ALA A 12 14.97 5.84 21.97
N LEU A 13 13.71 6.20 22.22
CA LEU A 13 12.58 5.70 21.45
C LEU A 13 12.69 6.29 20.03
N GLY A 14 12.96 5.41 19.05
CA GLY A 14 12.95 5.77 17.64
C GLY A 14 11.58 6.33 17.24
N GLY A 15 11.55 7.59 16.80
CA GLY A 15 10.33 8.24 16.33
C GLY A 15 9.77 7.51 15.12
N VAL A 16 8.52 7.08 15.20
CA VAL A 16 7.76 6.64 14.03
C VAL A 16 7.43 7.90 13.24
N VAL A 17 8.15 8.15 12.16
CA VAL A 17 7.74 9.17 11.19
C VAL A 17 6.52 8.60 10.48
N ALA A 18 5.33 9.08 10.85
CA ALA A 18 4.13 8.80 10.09
C ALA A 18 4.27 9.54 8.75
N SER A 19 4.54 8.79 7.69
CA SER A 19 4.45 9.30 6.32
C SER A 19 2.98 9.63 6.06
N ASP A 20 2.66 10.91 5.99
CA ASP A 20 1.32 11.41 5.74
C ASP A 20 0.84 10.90 4.36
N GLY A 21 -0.16 10.00 4.36
CA GLY A 21 -0.87 9.56 3.15
C GLY A 21 -0.46 8.24 2.49
N ALA A 22 0.64 7.58 2.89
CA ALA A 22 1.01 6.27 2.34
C ALA A 22 0.37 5.15 3.15
N LEU A 23 -0.51 4.35 2.53
CA LEU A 23 -1.03 3.13 3.16
C LEU A 23 0.09 2.09 3.19
N GLU A 24 0.64 1.87 4.38
CA GLU A 24 1.73 0.92 4.63
C GLU A 24 1.29 -0.24 5.53
N HIS A 25 1.87 -1.41 5.28
CA HIS A 25 1.76 -2.59 6.14
C HIS A 25 3.17 -3.18 6.33
N ARG A 26 3.63 -3.28 7.58
CA ARG A 26 4.96 -3.78 7.91
C ARG A 26 4.84 -5.07 8.70
N VAL A 27 5.64 -6.06 8.33
CA VAL A 27 5.71 -7.36 9.00
C VAL A 27 7.16 -7.79 9.15
N GLN A 28 7.40 -8.69 10.10
CA GLN A 28 8.65 -9.41 10.21
C GLN A 28 8.35 -10.88 9.94
N LEU A 29 9.06 -11.48 8.98
CA LEU A 29 8.93 -12.89 8.67
C LEU A 29 10.12 -13.64 9.24
N ASP A 30 9.83 -14.72 9.97
CA ASP A 30 10.87 -15.64 10.42
C ASP A 30 11.41 -16.43 9.23
N HIS A 31 12.74 -16.50 9.14
CA HIS A 31 13.46 -17.25 8.12
C HIS A 31 14.67 -17.93 8.76
N HIS A 32 15.10 -19.07 8.22
CA HIS A 32 16.12 -19.91 8.86
C HIS A 32 17.51 -19.24 8.93
N THR A 33 17.74 -18.20 8.13
CA THR A 33 18.97 -17.38 8.15
C THR A 33 18.90 -16.17 9.09
N GLY A 34 17.73 -15.93 9.69
CA GLY A 34 17.45 -14.76 10.51
C GLY A 34 16.17 -14.03 10.08
N PRO A 35 15.69 -13.06 10.88
CA PRO A 35 14.44 -12.35 10.58
C PRO A 35 14.54 -11.51 9.30
N VAL A 36 13.44 -11.46 8.55
CA VAL A 36 13.28 -10.64 7.35
C VAL A 36 12.31 -9.50 7.63
N ALA A 37 12.78 -8.26 7.53
CA ALA A 37 11.93 -7.09 7.66
C ALA A 37 11.24 -6.79 6.33
N VAL A 38 9.91 -6.71 6.31
CA VAL A 38 9.13 -6.48 5.09
C VAL A 38 8.24 -5.26 5.24
N ARG A 39 8.25 -4.40 4.23
CA ARG A 39 7.34 -3.26 4.08
C ARG A 39 6.54 -3.42 2.80
N TYR A 40 5.23 -3.39 2.94
CA TYR A 40 4.28 -3.27 1.85
C TYR A 40 3.71 -1.84 1.85
N SER A 41 3.62 -1.21 0.69
CA SER A 41 3.03 0.13 0.51
C SER A 41 2.10 0.14 -0.69
N ALA A 42 0.93 0.77 -0.58
CA ALA A 42 -0.03 0.88 -1.66
C ALA A 42 0.03 2.26 -2.33
N ASP A 43 0.08 2.27 -3.66
CA ASP A 43 -0.19 3.42 -4.53
C ASP A 43 -1.59 3.29 -5.15
N VAL A 44 -2.36 4.37 -5.16
CA VAL A 44 -3.76 4.37 -5.63
C VAL A 44 -3.91 5.27 -6.85
N GLY A 45 -4.17 4.67 -8.01
CA GLY A 45 -4.49 5.38 -9.25
C GLY A 45 -5.99 5.41 -9.53
N VAL A 46 -6.51 6.48 -10.16
CA VAL A 46 -7.94 6.59 -10.48
C VAL A 46 -8.17 6.70 -11.98
N THR A 47 -8.90 5.74 -12.54
CA THR A 47 -9.36 5.82 -13.93
C THR A 47 -10.80 6.31 -14.00
N HIS A 48 -11.11 7.05 -15.05
CA HIS A 48 -12.43 7.65 -15.26
C HIS A 48 -12.92 7.31 -16.67
N LYS A 49 -14.23 7.07 -16.81
CA LYS A 49 -14.87 6.80 -18.09
C LYS A 49 -16.18 7.58 -18.18
N GLN A 50 -16.23 8.52 -19.13
CA GLN A 50 -17.43 9.28 -19.46
C GLN A 50 -18.37 8.41 -20.30
N ILE A 51 -19.63 8.29 -19.88
CA ILE A 51 -20.68 7.59 -20.62
C ILE A 51 -21.98 8.41 -20.65
N GLY A 52 -22.91 8.02 -21.53
CA GLY A 52 -24.21 8.67 -21.68
C GLY A 52 -24.12 9.99 -22.46
N ALA A 53 -25.23 10.71 -22.51
CA ALA A 53 -25.35 11.93 -23.30
C ALA A 53 -25.95 13.09 -22.50
N VAL A 54 -25.52 14.30 -22.85
CA VAL A 54 -26.24 15.53 -22.49
C VAL A 54 -27.41 15.66 -23.46
N THR A 55 -28.63 15.74 -22.93
CA THR A 55 -29.84 15.95 -23.73
C THR A 55 -30.26 17.41 -23.64
N THR A 56 -30.67 17.99 -24.76
CA THR A 56 -31.34 19.30 -24.80
C THR A 56 -32.86 19.12 -24.75
N GLY A 57 -33.55 20.03 -24.07
CA GLY A 57 -35.02 20.09 -24.00
C GLY A 57 -35.69 19.02 -23.14
N GLY A 58 -36.07 19.37 -21.90
CA GLY A 58 -37.03 18.66 -21.03
C GLY A 58 -36.70 17.22 -20.60
N ARG A 59 -35.76 16.53 -21.26
CA ARG A 59 -35.36 15.15 -20.96
C ARG A 59 -34.24 15.13 -19.93
N PRO A 60 -34.26 14.19 -18.97
CA PRO A 60 -33.17 14.02 -18.03
C PRO A 60 -31.91 13.52 -18.74
N SER A 61 -30.77 14.12 -18.42
CA SER A 61 -29.48 13.66 -18.94
C SER A 61 -29.13 12.27 -18.39
N THR A 62 -28.57 11.42 -19.26
CA THR A 62 -28.01 10.10 -18.88
C THR A 62 -26.51 10.17 -18.66
N LEU A 63 -25.91 11.37 -18.73
CA LEU A 63 -24.49 11.59 -18.62
C LEU A 63 -23.99 11.11 -17.25
N ARG A 64 -23.04 10.17 -17.24
CA ARG A 64 -22.41 9.66 -16.03
C ARG A 64 -20.90 9.59 -16.18
N CYS A 65 -20.22 9.76 -15.06
CA CYS A 65 -18.84 9.40 -14.89
C CYS A 65 -18.76 8.07 -14.14
N LEU A 66 -18.27 7.02 -14.82
CA LEU A 66 -17.80 5.82 -14.14
C LEU A 66 -16.35 6.04 -13.70
N TRP A 67 -15.97 5.48 -12.56
CA TRP A 67 -14.60 5.56 -12.09
C TRP A 67 -14.20 4.28 -11.36
N SER A 68 -12.90 3.99 -11.37
CA SER A 68 -12.30 2.92 -10.59
C SER A 68 -11.00 3.38 -9.95
N ALA A 69 -10.77 2.96 -8.72
CA ALA A 69 -9.48 3.02 -8.05
C ALA A 69 -8.73 1.71 -8.30
N ASN A 70 -7.55 1.81 -8.88
CA ASN A 70 -6.61 0.72 -9.11
C ASN A 70 -5.50 0.85 -8.08
N VAL A 71 -5.04 -0.26 -7.53
CA VAL A 71 -4.04 -0.28 -6.46
C VAL A 71 -2.80 -1.00 -6.95
N THR A 72 -1.64 -0.38 -6.77
CA THR A 72 -0.35 -1.04 -6.92
C THR A 72 0.27 -1.22 -5.55
N VAL A 73 0.48 -2.46 -5.13
CA VAL A 73 1.19 -2.80 -3.90
C VAL A 73 2.66 -2.98 -4.24
N HIS A 74 3.52 -2.21 -3.58
CA HIS A 74 4.97 -2.38 -3.61
C HIS A 74 5.42 -3.10 -2.36
N ARG A 75 6.33 -4.06 -2.52
CA ARG A 75 7.00 -4.79 -1.45
C ARG A 75 8.47 -4.47 -1.46
N GLU A 76 9.01 -4.21 -0.28
CA GLU A 76 10.44 -4.19 -0.01
C GLU A 76 10.75 -5.10 1.18
N ALA A 77 11.57 -6.12 0.95
CA ALA A 77 12.03 -7.05 1.99
C ALA A 77 13.53 -6.92 2.19
N ARG A 78 13.98 -6.88 3.45
CA ARG A 78 15.40 -6.82 3.83
C ARG A 78 15.75 -8.03 4.70
N GLY A 79 16.67 -8.84 4.21
CA GLY A 79 17.23 -9.98 4.94
C GLY A 79 18.36 -9.60 5.89
N PRO A 80 18.81 -10.52 6.76
CA PRO A 80 19.82 -10.28 7.79
C PRO A 80 21.21 -9.97 7.22
N SER A 81 21.52 -10.43 6.00
CA SER A 81 22.75 -10.09 5.26
C SER A 81 22.75 -8.68 4.68
N GLY A 82 21.67 -7.91 4.83
CA GLY A 82 21.47 -6.63 4.16
C GLY A 82 20.91 -6.73 2.74
N THR A 83 20.70 -7.95 2.22
CA THR A 83 20.10 -8.18 0.90
C THR A 83 18.67 -7.64 0.85
N ALA A 84 18.35 -6.88 -0.20
CA ALA A 84 17.03 -6.30 -0.41
C ALA A 84 16.34 -6.91 -1.63
N LEU A 85 15.06 -7.26 -1.48
CA LEU A 85 14.18 -7.74 -2.55
C LEU A 85 13.02 -6.76 -2.73
N MET A 86 12.81 -6.31 -3.96
CA MET A 86 11.71 -5.42 -4.32
C MET A 86 10.78 -6.09 -5.33
N ARG A 87 9.47 -5.91 -5.16
CA ARG A 87 8.45 -6.41 -6.08
C ARG A 87 7.23 -5.50 -6.08
N SER A 88 6.42 -5.56 -7.12
CA SER A 88 5.12 -4.91 -7.15
C SER A 88 4.04 -5.84 -7.70
N ALA A 89 2.79 -5.60 -7.28
CA ALA A 89 1.60 -6.26 -7.77
C ALA A 89 0.50 -5.20 -7.99
N ALA A 90 -0.09 -5.18 -9.20
CA ALA A 90 -1.15 -4.24 -9.54
C ALA A 90 -2.49 -4.98 -9.61
N GLN A 91 -3.53 -4.37 -9.05
CA GLN A 91 -4.91 -4.83 -9.11
C GLN A 91 -5.80 -3.68 -9.58
N ASP A 92 -6.52 -3.92 -10.67
CA ASP A 92 -7.51 -2.97 -11.17
C ASP A 92 -8.83 -3.09 -10.41
N ARG A 93 -9.56 -1.97 -10.33
CA ARG A 93 -10.93 -1.89 -9.79
C ARG A 93 -11.10 -2.44 -8.37
N VAL A 94 -10.16 -2.15 -7.48
CA VAL A 94 -10.29 -2.45 -6.04
C VAL A 94 -11.48 -1.71 -5.44
N ILE A 95 -11.72 -0.49 -5.91
CA ILE A 95 -12.92 0.30 -5.60
C ILE A 95 -13.50 0.79 -6.91
N GLU A 96 -14.82 0.77 -7.04
CA GLU A 96 -15.50 1.31 -8.21
C GLU A 96 -16.75 2.11 -7.82
N GLY A 97 -17.16 3.00 -8.71
CA GLY A 97 -18.37 3.79 -8.50
C GLY A 97 -18.81 4.54 -9.74
N SER A 98 -19.91 5.27 -9.57
CA SER A 98 -20.45 6.14 -10.61
C SER A 98 -21.03 7.43 -10.04
N ARG A 99 -20.94 8.52 -10.81
CA ARG A 99 -21.50 9.82 -10.45
C ARG A 99 -22.29 10.38 -11.65
N PRO A 100 -23.43 11.07 -11.44
CA PRO A 100 -24.03 11.87 -12.52
C PRO A 100 -23.09 12.97 -13.00
N GLY A 101 -23.17 13.31 -14.28
CA GLY A 101 -22.46 14.45 -14.87
C GLY A 101 -21.10 14.10 -15.49
N TRP A 102 -20.29 15.13 -15.69
CA TRP A 102 -18.97 15.03 -16.31
C TRP A 102 -17.93 14.48 -15.33
N CYS A 103 -16.97 13.70 -15.82
CA CYS A 103 -15.86 13.24 -14.99
C CYS A 103 -14.99 14.40 -14.51
N SER A 104 -14.78 15.42 -15.34
CA SER A 104 -14.00 16.61 -14.99
C SER A 104 -14.56 17.35 -13.77
N THR A 105 -15.89 17.42 -13.63
CA THR A 105 -16.55 18.11 -12.52
C THR A 105 -16.60 17.27 -11.25
N ASN A 106 -16.49 15.94 -11.35
CA ASN A 106 -16.61 15.03 -10.22
C ASN A 106 -15.28 14.63 -9.56
N ARG A 107 -14.12 15.05 -10.11
CA ARG A 107 -12.79 14.59 -9.64
C ARG A 107 -12.57 14.73 -8.13
N ALA A 108 -12.87 15.90 -7.56
CA ALA A 108 -12.70 16.14 -6.13
C ALA A 108 -13.64 15.27 -5.27
N ALA A 109 -14.88 15.11 -5.71
CA ALA A 109 -15.87 14.29 -5.01
C ALA A 109 -15.52 12.79 -5.08
N ILE A 110 -14.97 12.33 -6.20
CA ILE A 110 -14.45 10.97 -6.38
C ILE A 110 -13.24 10.74 -5.47
N ALA A 111 -12.29 11.69 -5.42
CA ALA A 111 -11.15 11.62 -4.52
C ALA A 111 -11.60 11.51 -3.05
N GLN A 112 -12.60 12.28 -2.64
CA GLN A 112 -13.18 12.20 -1.29
C GLN A 112 -13.85 10.85 -1.03
N GLU A 113 -14.55 10.29 -2.01
CA GLU A 113 -15.19 8.97 -1.87
C GLU A 113 -14.17 7.84 -1.74
N ILE A 114 -13.05 7.93 -2.46
CA ILE A 114 -11.92 7.00 -2.31
C ILE A 114 -11.29 7.16 -0.92
N ALA A 115 -11.08 8.40 -0.46
CA ALA A 115 -10.55 8.66 0.88
C ALA A 115 -11.46 8.08 2.00
N GLN A 116 -12.78 8.12 1.81
CA GLN A 116 -13.74 7.51 2.74
C GLN A 116 -13.74 5.97 2.71
N ARG A 117 -13.13 5.36 1.69
CA ARG A 117 -13.06 3.89 1.50
C ARG A 117 -11.63 3.36 1.60
N GLN A 118 -10.75 4.07 2.30
CA GLN A 118 -9.36 3.65 2.51
C GLN A 118 -9.24 2.28 3.18
N ASP A 119 -10.22 1.86 3.98
CA ASP A 119 -10.23 0.53 4.59
C ASP A 119 -10.23 -0.59 3.53
N ALA A 120 -10.94 -0.43 2.40
CA ALA A 120 -10.91 -1.41 1.32
C ALA A 120 -9.50 -1.54 0.69
N VAL A 121 -8.75 -0.43 0.60
CA VAL A 121 -7.35 -0.46 0.13
C VAL A 121 -6.45 -1.12 1.17
N ARG A 122 -6.68 -0.87 2.47
CA ARG A 122 -5.93 -1.50 3.56
C ARG A 122 -6.15 -3.00 3.61
N ASP A 123 -7.39 -3.45 3.46
CA ASP A 123 -7.76 -4.87 3.43
C ASP A 123 -7.10 -5.56 2.23
N HIS A 124 -7.13 -4.92 1.05
CA HIS A 124 -6.44 -5.42 -0.13
C HIS A 124 -4.92 -5.51 0.07
N LEU A 125 -4.29 -4.49 0.66
CA LEU A 125 -2.86 -4.47 0.98
C LEU A 125 -2.47 -5.63 1.91
N GLN A 126 -3.27 -5.90 2.94
CA GLN A 126 -3.05 -7.02 3.87
C GLN A 126 -3.23 -8.37 3.20
N ALA A 127 -4.24 -8.52 2.33
CA ALA A 127 -4.46 -9.74 1.57
C ALA A 127 -3.26 -10.06 0.66
N VAL A 128 -2.77 -9.07 -0.10
CA VAL A 128 -1.58 -9.21 -0.95
C VAL A 128 -0.35 -9.59 -0.13
N ALA A 129 -0.15 -8.95 1.03
CA ALA A 129 0.97 -9.28 1.91
C ALA A 129 0.89 -10.75 2.37
N GLN A 130 -0.27 -11.19 2.83
CA GLN A 130 -0.47 -12.55 3.33
C GLN A 130 -0.26 -13.62 2.25
N GLU A 131 -0.74 -13.38 1.03
CA GLU A 131 -0.52 -14.26 -0.12
C GLU A 131 0.97 -14.34 -0.53
N ASP A 132 1.69 -13.23 -0.41
CA ASP A 132 3.09 -13.10 -0.82
C ASP A 132 4.08 -13.81 0.12
N HIS A 133 3.74 -13.98 1.40
CA HIS A 133 4.66 -14.53 2.41
C HIS A 133 5.34 -15.85 2.00
N GLY A 134 4.61 -16.78 1.38
CA GLY A 134 5.17 -18.06 0.93
C GLY A 134 6.19 -17.91 -0.19
N LEU A 135 5.88 -17.06 -1.17
CA LEU A 135 6.80 -16.75 -2.27
C LEU A 135 8.05 -16.05 -1.76
N LEU A 136 7.91 -15.05 -0.89
CA LEU A 136 9.04 -14.31 -0.33
C LEU A 136 10.02 -15.22 0.42
N ARG A 137 9.53 -16.18 1.21
CA ARG A 137 10.41 -17.16 1.88
C ARG A 137 11.22 -17.97 0.87
N ALA A 138 10.57 -18.46 -0.19
CA ALA A 138 11.25 -19.21 -1.25
C ALA A 138 12.28 -18.36 -2.03
N GLU A 139 12.02 -17.07 -2.22
CA GLU A 139 12.99 -16.14 -2.82
C GLU A 139 14.22 -15.96 -1.92
N MET A 140 14.04 -15.85 -0.59
CA MET A 140 15.14 -15.75 0.37
C MET A 140 15.98 -17.03 0.45
N ASP A 141 15.35 -18.21 0.41
CA ASP A 141 16.04 -19.50 0.37
C ASP A 141 17.00 -19.58 -0.84
N ARG A 142 16.52 -19.14 -2.02
CA ARG A 142 17.32 -19.13 -3.26
C ARG A 142 18.53 -18.22 -3.15
N LEU A 143 18.35 -16.98 -2.71
CA LEU A 143 19.44 -16.02 -2.52
C LEU A 143 20.51 -16.53 -1.54
N HIS A 144 20.07 -17.19 -0.47
CA HIS A 144 20.98 -17.77 0.50
C HIS A 144 21.79 -18.94 -0.08
N ALA A 145 21.15 -19.81 -0.89
CA ALA A 145 21.84 -20.90 -1.57
C ALA A 145 22.88 -20.38 -2.58
N GLU A 146 22.55 -19.35 -3.36
CA GLU A 146 23.48 -18.70 -4.30
C GLU A 146 24.69 -18.09 -3.58
N THR A 147 24.47 -17.43 -2.44
CA THR A 147 25.55 -16.84 -1.63
C THR A 147 26.52 -17.90 -1.08
N ARG A 148 26.07 -19.14 -0.83
CA ARG A 148 26.93 -20.24 -0.36
C ARG A 148 27.68 -20.96 -1.46
N ALA A 149 27.24 -20.83 -2.71
CA ALA A 149 27.83 -21.53 -3.85
C ALA A 149 28.96 -20.74 -4.53
N GLY A 150 29.07 -19.44 -4.26
CA GLY A 150 30.18 -18.58 -4.72
C GLY A 150 31.27 -18.44 -3.69
#